data_AF-A0A2E4JY88-F1
#
_entry.id   AF-A0A2E4JY88-F1
#
_cell.length_a   1.000
_cell.length_b   1.000
_cell.length_c   1.000
_cell.angle_alpha   90.00
_cell.angle_beta   90.00
_cell.angle_gamma   90.00
#
_symmetry.space_group_name_H-M   'P 1'
#
loop_
_entity.id
_entity.type
_entity.pdbx_description
1 polymer ?
#
loop_
_entity_poly.entity_id
_entity_poly.type
_entity_poly.pdbx_seq_one_letter_code
_entity_poly.pdbx_strand_id
1 'polypeptide(L)'
;MSEPEINQTETVTTTPASGREILAWAFYDFANSGYSTVVLTTIYSAYFVGVVAANIDQQSPGTATLLWTLSIGIANFFVLVSAPVLGAIADYRANKKTFLLITTIACVLSTGLLGLAEPGFVALAVLFVIVSNIAFASGENFIASFLPEIARTENMGKISGYGWSLGYFGGLLTLGVCLAYINWSESQGLDATHYVPMSLLFTAIIFASTAAPTFIWLKERAIQRAVPTGFSYLRAGFTKVKQTFAHSAQLPDLFRFLMCLTLFQAGVATVVVVAAIYAQEVLGFDSQQLIILIMVVNLTAAAGAFAFGFA
;
A
#
# COMPACT_ATOMS: atom_id res chain seq x y z
N MET A 1 11.92 48.55 27.64
CA MET A 1 12.68 47.57 26.84
C MET A 1 11.67 46.57 26.35
N SER A 2 11.08 46.86 25.19
CA SER A 2 9.96 46.11 24.60
C SER A 2 10.51 44.92 23.81
N GLU A 3 10.06 43.71 24.15
CA GLU A 3 10.31 42.50 23.37
C GLU A 3 9.72 42.66 21.96
N PRO A 4 10.43 42.24 20.90
CA PRO A 4 9.85 42.23 19.57
C PRO A 4 8.90 41.03 19.43
N GLU A 5 7.63 41.30 19.17
CA GLU A 5 6.65 40.33 18.68
C GLU A 5 7.19 39.67 17.40
N ILE A 6 7.46 38.36 17.46
CA ILE A 6 7.73 37.55 16.26
C ILE A 6 6.40 37.31 15.56
N ASN A 7 6.00 38.29 14.77
CA ASN A 7 4.82 38.23 13.91
C ASN A 7 5.23 37.72 12.52
N GLN A 8 5.34 36.39 12.37
CA GLN A 8 5.46 35.73 11.07
C GLN A 8 4.68 34.42 11.07
N THR A 9 3.35 34.52 11.05
CA THR A 9 2.56 33.48 10.38
C THR A 9 2.81 33.65 8.88
N GLU A 10 3.90 33.07 8.38
CA GLU A 10 4.03 32.80 6.94
C GLU A 10 2.85 31.91 6.56
N THR A 11 1.77 32.55 6.14
CA THR A 11 0.70 31.91 5.40
C THR A 11 1.33 31.51 4.07
N VAL A 12 1.92 30.30 4.04
CA VAL A 12 2.28 29.64 2.80
C VAL A 12 0.99 29.60 1.99
N THR A 13 0.89 30.51 1.04
CA THR A 13 -0.23 30.60 0.10
C THR A 13 -0.08 29.43 -0.86
N THR A 14 -0.43 28.23 -0.38
CA THR A 14 -0.46 27.03 -1.22
C THR A 14 -1.52 27.27 -2.28
N THR A 15 -1.10 27.49 -3.51
CA THR A 15 -2.02 27.54 -4.64
C THR A 15 -2.79 26.22 -4.63
N PRO A 16 -4.13 26.23 -4.58
CA PRO A 16 -4.90 25.00 -4.51
C PRO A 16 -4.52 24.10 -5.68
N ALA A 17 -4.30 22.81 -5.40
CA ALA A 17 -3.97 21.85 -6.44
C ALA A 17 -5.05 21.84 -7.53
N SER A 18 -4.61 21.72 -8.78
CA SER A 18 -5.56 21.62 -9.88
C SER A 18 -6.36 20.32 -9.79
N GLY A 19 -7.58 20.27 -10.31
CA GLY A 19 -8.36 19.02 -10.34
C GLY A 19 -7.61 17.87 -11.02
N ARG A 20 -6.77 18.18 -12.01
CA ARG A 20 -5.90 17.20 -12.68
C ARG A 20 -4.80 16.64 -11.77
N GLU A 21 -4.26 17.46 -10.87
CA GLU A 21 -3.25 17.05 -9.88
C GLU A 21 -3.87 16.16 -8.80
N ILE A 22 -5.07 16.51 -8.32
CA ILE A 22 -5.84 15.69 -7.37
C ILE A 22 -6.21 14.35 -7.99
N LEU A 23 -6.69 14.35 -9.24
CA LEU A 23 -7.00 13.13 -9.96
C LEU A 23 -5.74 12.26 -10.15
N ALA A 24 -4.61 12.85 -10.52
CA ALA A 24 -3.34 12.15 -10.65
C ALA A 24 -2.86 11.52 -9.33
N TRP A 25 -3.10 12.19 -8.20
CA TRP A 25 -2.85 11.65 -6.86
C TRP A 25 -3.76 10.45 -6.58
N ALA A 26 -5.07 10.59 -6.83
CA ALA A 26 -6.06 9.52 -6.63
C ALA A 26 -5.83 8.29 -7.53
N PHE A 27 -5.27 8.47 -8.73
CA PHE A 27 -4.91 7.35 -9.62
C PHE A 27 -3.80 6.45 -9.07
N TYR A 28 -3.03 6.95 -8.09
CA TYR A 28 -2.06 6.11 -7.38
C TYR A 28 -2.77 5.15 -6.41
N ASP A 29 -3.83 5.60 -5.71
CA ASP A 29 -4.68 4.72 -4.89
C ASP A 29 -5.36 3.63 -5.74
N PHE A 30 -5.74 3.96 -6.98
CA PHE A 30 -6.22 2.99 -7.98
C PHE A 30 -5.19 1.89 -8.22
N ALA A 31 -3.92 2.26 -8.44
CA ALA A 31 -2.83 1.32 -8.65
C ALA A 31 -2.62 0.42 -7.42
N ASN A 32 -2.58 1.03 -6.23
CA ASN A 32 -2.36 0.34 -4.97
C ASN A 32 -3.46 -0.65 -4.63
N SER A 33 -4.71 -0.28 -4.87
CA SER A 33 -5.84 -1.16 -4.64
C SER A 33 -5.83 -2.39 -5.56
N GLY A 34 -5.34 -2.24 -6.81
CA GLY A 34 -5.10 -3.36 -7.71
C GLY A 34 -4.12 -4.38 -7.12
N TYR A 35 -2.96 -3.90 -6.65
CA TYR A 35 -1.96 -4.73 -5.97
C TYR A 35 -2.52 -5.40 -4.71
N SER A 36 -3.12 -4.62 -3.80
CA SER A 36 -3.65 -5.15 -2.54
C SER A 36 -4.71 -6.23 -2.79
N THR A 37 -5.63 -5.98 -3.72
CA THR A 37 -6.70 -6.94 -4.04
C THR A 37 -6.12 -8.22 -4.63
N VAL A 38 -5.32 -8.14 -5.70
CA VAL A 38 -4.84 -9.33 -6.44
C VAL A 38 -3.74 -10.07 -5.68
N VAL A 39 -2.78 -9.36 -5.11
CA VAL A 39 -1.58 -9.95 -4.50
C VAL A 39 -1.82 -10.29 -3.05
N LEU A 40 -2.26 -9.33 -2.24
CA LEU A 40 -2.35 -9.52 -0.78
C LEU A 40 -3.60 -10.29 -0.37
N THR A 41 -4.74 -9.99 -0.98
CA THR A 41 -6.02 -10.49 -0.47
C THR A 41 -6.50 -11.74 -1.19
N THR A 42 -6.26 -11.91 -2.50
CA THR A 42 -7.06 -12.87 -3.30
C THR A 42 -6.24 -13.89 -4.08
N ILE A 43 -5.81 -13.55 -5.30
CA ILE A 43 -5.28 -14.51 -6.28
C ILE A 43 -3.93 -15.06 -5.79
N TYR A 44 -2.97 -14.19 -5.48
CA TYR A 44 -1.63 -14.66 -5.15
C TYR A 44 -1.53 -15.25 -3.74
N SER A 45 -2.27 -14.71 -2.77
CA SER A 45 -2.32 -15.28 -1.41
C SER A 45 -2.86 -16.71 -1.41
N ALA A 46 -3.95 -16.96 -2.15
CA ALA A 46 -4.52 -18.29 -2.35
C ALA A 46 -3.56 -19.21 -3.14
N TYR A 47 -2.94 -18.70 -4.21
CA TYR A 47 -1.95 -19.45 -4.99
C TYR A 47 -0.72 -19.84 -4.16
N PHE A 48 -0.24 -18.94 -3.31
CA PHE A 48 0.90 -19.20 -2.43
C PHE A 48 0.58 -20.38 -1.49
N VAL A 49 -0.59 -20.36 -0.84
CA VAL A 49 -0.99 -21.40 0.10
C VAL A 49 -1.33 -22.71 -0.60
N GLY A 50 -2.19 -22.65 -1.62
CA GLY A 50 -2.75 -23.83 -2.29
C GLY A 50 -1.86 -24.46 -3.36
N VAL A 51 -0.81 -23.77 -3.85
CA VAL A 51 0.05 -24.27 -4.93
C VAL A 51 1.53 -24.18 -4.57
N VAL A 52 2.04 -22.99 -4.24
CA VAL A 52 3.50 -22.80 -4.02
C VAL A 52 3.99 -23.54 -2.78
N ALA A 53 3.28 -23.39 -1.67
CA ALA A 53 3.62 -23.97 -0.36
C ALA A 53 2.78 -25.21 -0.02
N ALA A 54 1.98 -25.72 -0.96
CA ALA A 54 1.08 -26.86 -0.76
C ALA A 54 1.79 -28.09 -0.18
N ASN A 55 2.98 -28.42 -0.67
CA ASN A 55 3.75 -29.56 -0.19
C ASN A 55 4.15 -29.45 1.29
N ILE A 56 4.44 -28.24 1.77
CA ILE A 56 4.79 -27.98 3.17
C ILE A 56 3.53 -28.03 4.03
N ASP A 57 2.41 -27.50 3.52
CA ASP A 57 1.13 -27.52 4.22
C ASP A 57 0.58 -28.94 4.37
N GLN A 58 0.72 -29.79 3.36
CA GLN A 58 0.35 -31.22 3.46
C GLN A 58 1.12 -31.98 4.54
N GLN A 59 2.38 -31.59 4.80
CA GLN A 59 3.19 -32.20 5.86
C GLN A 59 2.83 -31.65 7.25
N SER A 60 2.47 -30.38 7.33
CA SER A 60 2.08 -29.72 8.57
C SER A 60 0.99 -28.66 8.28
N PRO A 61 -0.30 -29.03 8.43
CA PRO A 61 -1.42 -28.16 8.07
C PRO A 61 -1.36 -26.80 8.75
N GLY A 62 -1.57 -25.73 7.97
CA GLY A 62 -1.51 -24.34 8.41
C GLY A 62 -0.12 -23.70 8.33
N THR A 63 0.92 -24.45 7.96
CA THR A 63 2.28 -23.91 7.79
C THR A 63 2.36 -22.92 6.63
N ALA A 64 1.65 -23.17 5.52
CA ALA A 64 1.66 -22.26 4.39
C ALA A 64 1.00 -20.91 4.75
N THR A 65 -0.14 -20.96 5.46
CA THR A 65 -0.81 -19.76 5.99
C THR A 65 0.06 -19.01 7.00
N LEU A 66 0.77 -19.74 7.87
CA LEU A 66 1.72 -19.15 8.79
C LEU A 66 2.87 -18.45 8.05
N LEU A 67 3.45 -19.08 7.02
CA LEU A 67 4.51 -18.48 6.21
C LEU A 67 4.02 -17.22 5.47
N TRP A 68 2.81 -17.25 4.92
CA TRP A 68 2.19 -16.09 4.30
C TRP A 68 2.06 -14.92 5.28
N THR A 69 1.42 -15.17 6.42
CA THR A 69 1.18 -14.14 7.45
C THR A 69 2.48 -13.63 8.09
N LEU A 70 3.48 -14.50 8.30
CA LEU A 70 4.81 -14.08 8.74
C LEU A 70 5.52 -13.22 7.69
N SER A 71 5.40 -13.55 6.39
CA SER A 71 6.00 -12.75 5.32
C SER A 71 5.44 -11.33 5.30
N ILE A 72 4.12 -11.20 5.38
CA ILE A 72 3.45 -9.89 5.45
C ILE A 72 3.79 -9.17 6.77
N GLY A 73 3.82 -9.89 7.89
CA GLY A 73 4.19 -9.34 9.20
C GLY A 73 5.63 -8.81 9.25
N ILE A 74 6.59 -9.55 8.69
CA ILE A 74 7.99 -9.13 8.56
C ILE A 74 8.07 -7.86 7.69
N ALA A 75 7.43 -7.87 6.53
CA ALA A 75 7.41 -6.70 5.65
C ALA A 75 6.81 -5.46 6.34
N ASN A 76 5.68 -5.61 7.03
CA ASN A 76 5.06 -4.51 7.78
C ASN A 76 5.92 -4.05 8.96
N PHE A 77 6.62 -4.95 9.65
CA PHE A 77 7.58 -4.59 10.68
C PHE A 77 8.75 -3.76 10.12
N PHE A 78 9.29 -4.16 8.96
CA PHE A 78 10.30 -3.37 8.27
C PHE A 78 9.80 -1.98 7.90
N VAL A 79 8.56 -1.87 7.40
CA VAL A 79 7.93 -0.59 7.05
C VAL A 79 7.71 0.26 8.31
N LEU A 80 7.22 -0.33 9.40
CA LEU A 80 7.03 0.37 10.68
C LEU A 80 8.32 1.03 11.18
N VAL A 81 9.45 0.34 11.07
CA VAL A 81 10.76 0.86 11.49
C VAL A 81 11.34 1.84 10.47
N SER A 82 11.19 1.57 9.18
CA SER A 82 11.82 2.36 8.11
C SER A 82 11.03 3.62 7.74
N ALA A 83 9.70 3.64 7.86
CA ALA A 83 8.85 4.74 7.42
C ALA A 83 9.17 6.09 8.10
N PRO A 84 9.41 6.18 9.43
CA PRO A 84 9.81 7.44 10.05
C PRO A 84 11.14 7.98 9.52
N VAL A 85 12.08 7.07 9.24
CA VAL A 85 13.43 7.40 8.73
C VAL A 85 13.33 7.87 7.28
N LEU A 86 12.67 7.09 6.44
CA LEU A 86 12.47 7.38 5.02
C LEU A 86 11.66 8.67 4.80
N GLY A 87 10.60 8.89 5.58
CA GLY A 87 9.82 10.12 5.58
C GLY A 87 10.65 11.33 5.97
N ALA A 88 11.45 11.24 7.04
CA ALA A 88 12.32 12.33 7.45
C ALA A 88 13.39 12.66 6.38
N ILE A 89 13.97 11.66 5.72
CA ILE A 89 14.94 11.87 4.63
C ILE A 89 14.27 12.55 3.44
N ALA A 90 13.09 12.09 3.03
CA ALA A 90 12.33 12.65 1.92
C ALA A 90 11.92 14.11 2.19
N ASP A 91 11.54 14.43 3.43
CA ASP A 91 11.25 15.80 3.85
C ASP A 91 12.49 16.71 3.79
N TYR A 92 13.67 16.24 4.23
CA TYR A 92 14.89 17.06 4.17
C TYR A 92 15.36 17.29 2.73
N ARG A 93 15.31 16.26 1.89
CA ARG A 93 15.73 16.33 0.48
C ARG A 93 14.69 16.94 -0.45
N ALA A 94 13.45 17.13 0.03
CA ALA A 94 12.30 17.58 -0.75
C ALA A 94 12.16 16.81 -2.08
N ASN A 95 12.27 15.48 -2.01
CA ASN A 95 12.29 14.58 -3.17
C ASN A 95 11.35 13.38 -2.98
N LYS A 96 10.21 13.59 -2.31
CA LYS A 96 9.20 12.56 -2.02
C LYS A 96 8.78 11.82 -3.29
N LYS A 97 8.66 12.51 -4.42
CA LYS A 97 8.29 11.95 -5.72
C LYS A 97 9.34 10.96 -6.26
N THR A 98 10.62 11.18 -5.97
CA THR A 98 11.69 10.23 -6.35
C THR A 98 11.61 8.96 -5.52
N PHE A 99 11.38 9.08 -4.21
CA PHE A 99 11.18 7.92 -3.36
C PHE A 99 9.94 7.12 -3.77
N LEU A 100 8.83 7.82 -4.05
CA LEU A 100 7.60 7.22 -4.59
C LEU A 100 7.85 6.45 -5.90
N LEU A 101 8.67 7.00 -6.80
CA LEU A 101 9.03 6.34 -8.06
C LEU A 101 9.84 5.06 -7.82
N ILE A 102 10.83 5.12 -6.94
CA ILE A 102 11.67 3.96 -6.60
C ILE A 102 10.81 2.85 -5.99
N THR A 103 9.93 3.19 -5.03
CA THR A 103 9.02 2.21 -4.43
C THR A 103 8.02 1.66 -5.43
N THR A 104 7.52 2.49 -6.35
CA THR A 104 6.64 2.03 -7.44
C THR A 104 7.34 1.02 -8.35
N ILE A 105 8.54 1.36 -8.83
CA ILE A 105 9.32 0.46 -9.71
C ILE A 105 9.62 -0.85 -8.98
N ALA A 106 10.05 -0.77 -7.71
CA ALA A 106 10.30 -1.95 -6.90
C ALA A 106 9.04 -2.82 -6.74
N CYS A 107 7.88 -2.21 -6.48
CA CYS A 107 6.59 -2.91 -6.33
C CYS A 107 6.16 -3.58 -7.65
N VAL A 108 6.19 -2.85 -8.77
CA VAL A 108 5.83 -3.37 -10.10
C VAL A 108 6.74 -4.53 -10.52
N LEU A 109 8.05 -4.36 -10.38
CA LEU A 109 9.02 -5.40 -10.75
C LEU A 109 8.88 -6.63 -9.87
N SER A 110 8.81 -6.46 -8.55
CA SER A 110 8.64 -7.59 -7.63
C SER A 110 7.29 -8.29 -7.84
N THR A 111 6.21 -7.55 -8.14
CA THR A 111 4.90 -8.14 -8.48
C THR A 111 4.99 -9.02 -9.73
N GLY A 112 5.69 -8.57 -10.78
CA GLY A 112 5.93 -9.41 -11.96
C GLY A 112 6.80 -10.64 -11.63
N LEU A 113 7.82 -10.48 -10.78
CA LEU A 113 8.71 -11.56 -10.37
C LEU A 113 8.05 -12.61 -9.46
N LEU A 114 6.95 -12.27 -8.78
CA LEU A 114 6.12 -13.26 -8.07
C LEU A 114 5.62 -14.37 -9.01
N GLY A 115 5.49 -14.08 -10.31
CA GLY A 115 5.10 -15.08 -11.32
C GLY A 115 6.15 -16.17 -11.56
N LEU A 116 7.38 -16.02 -11.03
CA LEU A 116 8.43 -17.04 -11.09
C LEU A 116 8.32 -18.07 -9.94
N ALA A 117 7.34 -17.90 -9.04
CA ALA A 117 7.10 -18.83 -7.94
C ALA A 117 6.40 -20.10 -8.44
N GLU A 118 7.21 -21.09 -8.84
CA GLU A 118 6.75 -22.45 -9.13
C GLU A 118 6.46 -23.26 -7.85
N PRO A 119 5.69 -24.36 -7.93
CA PRO A 119 5.46 -25.26 -6.80
C PRO A 119 6.78 -25.66 -6.12
N GLY A 120 6.89 -25.43 -4.81
CA GLY A 120 8.09 -25.72 -4.03
C GLY A 120 9.11 -24.57 -3.93
N PHE A 121 8.98 -23.50 -4.71
CA PHE A 121 9.89 -22.33 -4.68
C PHE A 121 9.50 -21.34 -3.57
N VAL A 122 9.22 -21.87 -2.38
CA VAL A 122 8.64 -21.11 -1.25
C VAL A 122 9.55 -19.97 -0.79
N ALA A 123 10.86 -20.19 -0.70
CA ALA A 123 11.80 -19.16 -0.28
C ALA A 123 11.84 -17.96 -1.25
N LEU A 124 11.75 -18.24 -2.56
CA LEU A 124 11.73 -17.20 -3.60
C LEU A 124 10.42 -16.41 -3.53
N ALA A 125 9.29 -17.11 -3.38
CA ALA A 125 7.98 -16.49 -3.21
C ALA A 125 7.92 -15.60 -1.97
N VAL A 126 8.41 -16.08 -0.82
CA VAL A 126 8.50 -15.30 0.43
C VAL A 126 9.35 -14.04 0.23
N LEU A 127 10.52 -14.16 -0.40
CA LEU A 127 11.40 -13.03 -0.66
C LEU A 127 10.70 -11.95 -1.50
N PHE A 128 10.10 -12.33 -2.63
CA PHE A 128 9.43 -11.37 -3.50
C PHE A 128 8.15 -10.79 -2.88
N VAL A 129 7.41 -11.54 -2.07
CA VAL A 129 6.25 -11.01 -1.31
C VAL A 129 6.72 -9.96 -0.31
N ILE A 130 7.80 -10.23 0.42
CA ILE A 130 8.34 -9.27 1.39
C ILE A 130 8.77 -7.98 0.67
N VAL A 131 9.51 -8.11 -0.43
CA VAL A 131 9.99 -6.95 -1.20
C VAL A 131 8.82 -6.16 -1.79
N SER A 132 7.86 -6.83 -2.42
CA SER A 132 6.68 -6.18 -3.01
C SER A 132 5.82 -5.48 -1.96
N ASN A 133 5.59 -6.10 -0.79
CA ASN A 133 4.81 -5.50 0.28
C ASN A 133 5.54 -4.31 0.94
N ILE A 134 6.86 -4.38 1.14
CA ILE A 134 7.64 -3.23 1.63
C ILE A 134 7.56 -2.07 0.64
N ALA A 135 7.72 -2.36 -0.65
CA ALA A 135 7.67 -1.35 -1.70
C ALA A 135 6.27 -0.71 -1.80
N PHE A 136 5.22 -1.52 -1.80
CA PHE A 136 3.82 -1.09 -1.75
C PHE A 136 3.55 -0.18 -0.55
N ALA A 137 3.79 -0.66 0.67
CA ALA A 137 3.46 0.07 1.89
C ALA A 137 4.32 1.34 2.07
N SER A 138 5.57 1.32 1.60
CA SER A 138 6.40 2.54 1.55
C SER A 138 5.85 3.54 0.53
N GLY A 139 5.41 3.08 -0.64
CA GLY A 139 4.76 3.91 -1.66
C GLY A 139 3.48 4.56 -1.15
N GLU A 140 2.62 3.81 -0.46
CA GLU A 140 1.43 4.29 0.25
C GLU A 140 1.76 5.42 1.24
N ASN A 141 2.81 5.25 2.06
CA ASN A 141 3.25 6.30 2.98
C ASN A 141 3.68 7.58 2.24
N PHE A 142 4.43 7.44 1.13
CA PHE A 142 4.88 8.60 0.36
C PHE A 142 3.74 9.31 -0.35
N ILE A 143 2.82 8.60 -1.00
CA ILE A 143 1.68 9.23 -1.68
C ILE A 143 0.75 9.92 -0.67
N ALA A 144 0.51 9.31 0.49
CA ALA A 144 -0.31 9.90 1.55
C ALA A 144 0.30 11.20 2.08
N SER A 145 1.64 11.31 2.09
CA SER A 145 2.34 12.52 2.52
C SER A 145 2.14 13.74 1.61
N PHE A 146 1.63 13.55 0.38
CA PHE A 146 1.26 14.66 -0.52
C PHE A 146 -0.13 15.22 -0.22
N LEU A 147 -1.02 14.47 0.45
CA LEU A 147 -2.40 14.90 0.69
C LEU A 147 -2.48 16.26 1.42
N PRO A 148 -1.71 16.51 2.50
CA PRO A 148 -1.71 17.82 3.17
C PRO A 148 -1.17 18.97 2.30
N GLU A 149 -0.44 18.68 1.22
CA GLU A 149 0.14 19.69 0.32
C GLU A 149 -0.81 20.07 -0.84
N ILE A 150 -1.72 19.16 -1.20
CA ILE A 150 -2.67 19.33 -2.32
C ILE A 150 -4.08 19.71 -1.83
N ALA A 151 -4.46 19.31 -0.61
CA ALA A 151 -5.78 19.54 -0.05
C ALA A 151 -5.79 20.72 0.93
N ARG A 152 -6.89 21.49 0.92
CA ARG A 152 -7.20 22.40 2.04
C ARG A 152 -7.73 21.57 3.21
N THR A 153 -7.48 22.01 4.45
CA THR A 153 -7.91 21.32 5.68
C THR A 153 -9.40 20.93 5.64
N GLU A 154 -10.26 21.82 5.14
CA GLU A 154 -11.72 21.62 5.03
C GLU A 154 -12.13 20.54 4.01
N ASN A 155 -11.29 20.30 2.99
CA ASN A 155 -11.58 19.36 1.89
C ASN A 155 -10.76 18.08 1.96
N MET A 156 -9.92 17.92 3.00
CA MET A 156 -8.99 16.80 3.10
C MET A 156 -9.72 15.46 3.20
N GLY A 157 -10.81 15.39 3.98
CA GLY A 157 -11.66 14.19 4.07
C GLY A 157 -12.30 13.82 2.74
N LYS A 158 -12.84 14.81 2.01
CA LYS A 158 -13.47 14.62 0.70
C LYS A 158 -12.49 14.13 -0.36
N ILE A 159 -11.30 14.74 -0.43
CA ILE A 159 -10.27 14.35 -1.39
C ILE A 159 -9.74 12.95 -1.08
N SER A 160 -9.51 12.63 0.20
CA SER A 160 -9.13 11.29 0.63
C SER A 160 -10.21 10.24 0.29
N GLY A 161 -11.47 10.52 0.61
CA GLY A 161 -12.59 9.64 0.30
C GLY A 161 -12.77 9.40 -1.20
N TYR A 162 -12.52 10.41 -2.03
CA TYR A 162 -12.50 10.26 -3.49
C TYR A 162 -11.33 9.37 -3.95
N GLY A 163 -10.13 9.56 -3.40
CA GLY A 163 -8.96 8.70 -3.64
C GLY A 163 -9.24 7.24 -3.33
N TRP A 164 -9.74 6.96 -2.12
CA TRP A 164 -10.13 5.61 -1.71
C TRP A 164 -11.22 5.00 -2.58
N SER A 165 -12.26 5.77 -2.94
CA SER A 165 -13.33 5.29 -3.81
C SER A 165 -12.78 4.88 -5.18
N LEU A 166 -11.96 5.74 -5.80
CA LEU A 166 -11.28 5.44 -7.06
C LEU A 166 -10.34 4.24 -6.92
N GLY A 167 -9.68 4.12 -5.76
CA GLY A 167 -8.92 2.96 -5.31
C GLY A 167 -9.71 1.66 -5.46
N TYR A 168 -10.86 1.55 -4.79
CA TYR A 168 -11.69 0.34 -4.85
C TYR A 168 -12.13 -0.02 -6.28
N PHE A 169 -12.43 0.98 -7.13
CA PHE A 169 -12.67 0.73 -8.55
C PHE A 169 -11.45 0.14 -9.26
N GLY A 170 -10.24 0.57 -8.91
CA GLY A 170 -9.00 0.01 -9.43
C GLY A 170 -8.72 -1.42 -8.96
N GLY A 171 -9.00 -1.71 -7.69
CA GLY A 171 -9.00 -3.07 -7.16
C GLY A 171 -9.94 -3.99 -7.95
N LEU A 172 -11.19 -3.56 -8.13
CA LEU A 172 -12.20 -4.32 -8.87
C LEU A 172 -11.87 -4.49 -10.36
N LEU A 173 -11.36 -3.45 -11.01
CA LEU A 173 -10.96 -3.53 -12.43
C LEU A 173 -9.80 -4.51 -12.61
N THR A 174 -8.76 -4.39 -11.78
CA THR A 174 -7.58 -5.25 -11.86
C THR A 174 -7.96 -6.71 -11.60
N LEU A 175 -8.76 -6.95 -10.56
CA LEU A 175 -9.30 -8.27 -10.27
C LEU A 175 -10.15 -8.79 -11.43
N GLY A 176 -11.07 -7.99 -11.97
CA GLY A 176 -11.95 -8.37 -13.07
C GLY A 176 -11.17 -8.78 -14.33
N VAL A 177 -10.10 -8.07 -14.67
CA VAL A 177 -9.20 -8.43 -15.77
C VAL A 177 -8.51 -9.77 -15.50
N CYS A 178 -7.98 -9.98 -14.29
CA CYS A 178 -7.34 -11.23 -13.92
C CYS A 178 -8.34 -12.40 -13.97
N LEU A 179 -9.53 -12.22 -13.41
CA LEU A 179 -10.57 -13.24 -13.40
C LEU A 179 -11.07 -13.60 -14.80
N ALA A 180 -11.24 -12.62 -15.69
CA ALA A 180 -11.60 -12.88 -17.08
C ALA A 180 -10.56 -13.78 -17.76
N TYR A 181 -9.27 -13.52 -17.50
CA TYR A 181 -8.19 -14.35 -18.02
C TYR A 181 -8.13 -15.74 -17.37
N ILE A 182 -8.34 -15.83 -16.06
CA ILE A 182 -8.38 -17.11 -15.32
C ILE A 182 -9.50 -17.98 -15.87
N ASN A 183 -10.73 -17.48 -15.96
CA ASN A 183 -11.88 -18.22 -16.48
C ASN A 183 -11.64 -18.69 -17.93
N TRP A 184 -11.06 -17.82 -18.76
CA TRP A 184 -10.67 -18.20 -20.11
C TRP A 184 -9.62 -19.32 -20.11
N SER A 185 -8.58 -19.20 -19.27
CA SER A 185 -7.50 -20.19 -19.17
C SER A 185 -7.98 -21.55 -18.66
N GLU A 186 -8.83 -21.56 -17.64
CA GLU A 186 -9.47 -22.77 -17.11
C GLU A 186 -10.33 -23.46 -18.18
N SER A 187 -11.05 -22.69 -19.01
CA SER A 187 -11.82 -23.26 -20.14
C SER A 187 -10.94 -23.93 -21.21
N GLN A 188 -9.66 -23.56 -21.28
CA GLN A 188 -8.66 -24.18 -22.14
C GLN A 188 -7.93 -25.35 -21.45
N GLY A 189 -8.26 -25.66 -20.19
CA GLY A 189 -7.62 -26.70 -19.39
C GLY A 189 -6.23 -26.32 -18.86
N LEU A 190 -5.90 -25.02 -18.81
CA LEU A 190 -4.66 -24.53 -18.19
C LEU A 190 -4.78 -24.50 -16.67
N ASP A 191 -3.68 -24.75 -15.98
CA ASP A 191 -3.62 -24.80 -14.53
C ASP A 191 -3.18 -23.46 -13.91
N ALA A 192 -3.22 -23.40 -12.57
CA ALA A 192 -2.88 -22.20 -11.81
C ALA A 192 -1.44 -21.73 -12.03
N THR A 193 -0.53 -22.66 -12.30
CA THR A 193 0.88 -22.31 -12.56
C THR A 193 1.05 -21.53 -13.86
N HIS A 194 0.12 -21.64 -14.80
CA HIS A 194 0.08 -20.82 -16.01
C HIS A 194 -0.65 -19.49 -15.82
N TYR A 195 -1.87 -19.50 -15.27
CA TYR A 195 -2.70 -18.29 -15.29
C TYR A 195 -2.40 -17.27 -14.18
N VAL A 196 -1.84 -17.69 -13.04
CA VAL A 196 -1.51 -16.78 -11.94
C VAL A 196 -0.33 -15.87 -12.29
N PRO A 197 0.80 -16.37 -12.85
CA PRO A 197 1.88 -15.50 -13.33
C PRO A 197 1.40 -14.44 -14.32
N MET A 198 0.50 -14.79 -15.24
CA MET A 198 -0.06 -13.81 -16.18
C MET A 198 -0.95 -12.77 -15.49
N SER A 199 -1.74 -13.19 -14.49
CA SER A 199 -2.55 -12.28 -13.68
C SER A 199 -1.69 -11.27 -12.91
N LEU A 200 -0.54 -11.71 -12.41
CA LEU A 200 0.46 -10.84 -11.78
C LEU A 200 1.09 -9.85 -12.76
N LEU A 201 1.36 -10.29 -13.99
CA LEU A 201 1.83 -9.40 -15.06
C LEU A 201 0.77 -8.35 -15.43
N PHE A 202 -0.50 -8.72 -15.55
CA PHE A 202 -1.58 -7.76 -15.76
C PHE A 202 -1.66 -6.76 -14.60
N THR A 203 -1.56 -7.24 -13.36
CA THR A 203 -1.55 -6.39 -12.17
C THR A 203 -0.38 -5.40 -12.20
N ALA A 204 0.83 -5.86 -12.53
CA ALA A 204 2.01 -5.01 -12.64
C ALA A 204 1.88 -3.96 -13.76
N ILE A 205 1.33 -4.34 -14.92
CA ILE A 205 1.11 -3.43 -16.06
C ILE A 205 0.04 -2.40 -15.71
N ILE A 206 -1.09 -2.83 -15.15
CA ILE A 206 -2.17 -1.93 -14.73
C ILE A 206 -1.61 -0.96 -13.70
N PHE A 207 -0.93 -1.43 -12.65
CA PHE A 207 -0.29 -0.60 -11.65
C PHE A 207 0.63 0.45 -12.28
N ALA A 208 1.55 0.04 -13.15
CA ALA A 208 2.49 0.95 -13.79
C ALA A 208 1.77 2.00 -14.66
N SER A 209 0.75 1.58 -15.40
CA SER A 209 -0.02 2.46 -16.28
C SER A 209 -0.85 3.48 -15.50
N THR A 210 -1.44 3.08 -14.37
CA THR A 210 -2.32 3.93 -13.55
C THR A 210 -1.54 4.79 -12.57
N ALA A 211 -0.33 4.37 -12.16
CA ALA A 211 0.59 5.22 -11.39
C ALA A 211 1.29 6.28 -12.26
N ALA A 212 1.39 6.09 -13.57
CA ALA A 212 2.05 7.04 -14.48
C ALA A 212 1.49 8.48 -14.44
N PRO A 213 0.15 8.70 -14.44
CA PRO A 213 -0.46 10.01 -14.21
C PRO A 213 0.12 10.76 -13.01
N THR A 214 0.36 10.07 -11.89
CA THR A 214 0.95 10.64 -10.67
C THR A 214 2.34 11.20 -10.97
N PHE A 215 3.20 10.44 -11.67
CA PHE A 215 4.54 10.90 -12.00
C PHE A 215 4.57 12.02 -13.05
N ILE A 216 3.54 12.15 -13.89
CA ILE A 216 3.47 13.18 -14.92
C ILE A 216 2.89 14.49 -14.36
N TRP A 217 1.82 14.41 -13.55
CA TRP A 217 1.03 15.60 -13.16
C TRP A 217 1.15 16.00 -11.69
N LEU A 218 1.55 15.11 -10.78
CA LEU A 218 1.76 15.48 -9.38
C LEU A 218 3.00 16.36 -9.27
N LYS A 219 2.88 17.52 -8.63
CA LYS A 219 3.98 18.46 -8.44
C LYS A 219 4.60 18.25 -7.06
N GLU A 220 5.93 18.27 -7.02
CA GLU A 220 6.67 18.35 -5.76
C GLU A 220 6.61 19.79 -5.26
N ARG A 221 5.99 20.02 -4.10
CA ARG A 221 5.83 21.35 -3.48
C ARG A 221 6.77 21.57 -2.31
N ALA A 222 7.45 20.52 -1.86
CA ALA A 222 8.43 20.59 -0.77
C ALA A 222 9.62 21.48 -1.16
N ILE A 223 10.06 22.33 -0.23
CA ILE A 223 11.26 23.17 -0.37
C ILE A 223 12.40 22.49 0.38
N GLN A 224 13.56 22.34 -0.28
CA GLN A 224 14.75 21.74 0.33
C GLN A 224 15.14 22.49 1.61
N ARG A 225 15.28 21.77 2.72
CA ARG A 225 15.80 22.33 3.97
C ARG A 225 17.31 22.13 4.04
N ALA A 226 18.04 23.20 4.30
CA ALA A 226 19.48 23.12 4.53
C ALA A 226 19.78 22.19 5.70
N VAL A 227 20.65 21.20 5.48
CA VAL A 227 21.15 20.32 6.55
C VAL A 227 22.28 21.06 7.28
N PRO A 228 22.35 21.03 8.62
CA PRO A 228 23.48 21.60 9.36
C PRO A 228 24.81 21.03 8.85
N THR A 229 25.81 21.90 8.66
CA THR A 229 27.13 21.53 8.16
C THR A 229 27.74 20.38 8.97
N GLY A 230 28.07 19.26 8.31
CA GLY A 230 28.67 18.07 8.94
C GLY A 230 27.70 16.92 9.24
N PHE A 231 26.40 17.06 8.98
CA PHE A 231 25.42 15.96 9.10
C PHE A 231 25.08 15.34 7.74
N SER A 232 25.08 14.01 7.67
CA SER A 232 24.42 13.29 6.56
C SER A 232 22.90 13.38 6.73
N TYR A 233 22.16 13.49 5.63
CA TYR A 233 20.68 13.47 5.59
C TYR A 233 20.09 12.30 6.40
N LEU A 234 20.76 11.14 6.38
CA LEU A 234 20.39 9.97 7.18
C LEU A 234 20.45 10.27 8.68
N ARG A 235 21.57 10.84 9.14
CA ARG A 235 21.78 11.15 10.57
C ARG A 235 20.82 12.25 11.04
N ALA A 236 20.53 13.24 10.20
CA ALA A 236 19.53 14.27 10.51
C ALA A 236 18.12 13.67 10.67
N GLY A 237 17.72 12.76 9.76
CA GLY A 237 16.45 12.05 9.83
C GLY A 237 16.30 11.22 11.12
N PHE A 238 17.29 10.37 11.43
CA PHE A 238 17.29 9.59 12.68
C PHE A 238 17.27 10.47 13.93
N THR A 239 18.00 11.59 13.93
CA THR A 239 18.03 12.52 15.08
C THR A 239 16.66 13.15 15.32
N LYS A 240 15.97 13.55 14.26
CA LYS A 240 14.62 14.14 14.33
C LYS A 240 13.60 13.12 14.84
N VAL A 241 13.61 11.89 14.33
CA VAL A 241 12.73 10.81 14.82
C VAL A 241 12.96 10.56 16.31
N LYS A 242 14.22 10.51 16.76
CA LYS A 242 14.57 10.34 18.18
C LYS A 242 14.06 11.51 19.03
N GLN A 243 14.20 12.74 18.56
CA GLN A 243 13.69 13.93 19.25
C GLN A 243 12.16 13.93 19.35
N THR A 244 11.46 13.59 18.26
CA THR A 244 9.99 13.47 18.25
C THR A 244 9.52 12.39 19.21
N PHE A 245 10.18 11.24 19.26
CA PHE A 245 9.83 10.16 20.18
C PHE A 245 10.07 10.56 21.63
N ALA A 246 11.18 11.23 21.94
CA ALA A 246 11.46 11.76 23.27
C ALA A 246 10.42 12.81 23.70
N HIS A 247 9.97 13.65 22.77
CA HIS A 247 8.93 14.65 23.05
C HIS A 247 7.54 14.04 23.14
N SER A 248 7.25 12.93 22.44
CA SER A 248 5.95 12.24 22.56
C SER A 248 5.69 11.67 23.95
N ALA A 249 6.74 11.40 24.75
CA ALA A 249 6.60 11.02 26.15
C ALA A 249 5.98 12.14 27.01
N GLN A 250 6.00 13.39 26.53
CA GLN A 250 5.36 14.55 27.15
C GLN A 250 3.88 14.70 26.73
N LEU A 251 3.41 13.90 25.76
CA LEU A 251 2.05 13.91 25.23
C LEU A 251 1.39 12.54 25.41
N PRO A 252 1.06 12.14 26.65
CA PRO A 252 0.60 10.78 26.96
C PRO A 252 -0.68 10.40 26.21
N ASP A 253 -1.59 11.36 25.99
CA ASP A 253 -2.84 11.11 25.28
C ASP A 253 -2.63 10.88 23.77
N LEU A 254 -1.69 11.60 23.16
CA LEU A 254 -1.30 11.36 21.77
C LEU A 254 -0.66 9.98 21.62
N PHE A 255 0.20 9.59 22.54
CA PHE A 255 0.83 8.27 22.52
C PHE A 255 -0.21 7.14 22.66
N ARG A 256 -1.16 7.27 23.60
CA ARG A 256 -2.28 6.33 23.77
C ARG A 256 -3.12 6.24 22.50
N PHE A 257 -3.45 7.38 21.89
CA PHE A 257 -4.19 7.43 20.64
C PHE A 257 -3.46 6.69 19.51
N LEU A 258 -2.16 6.94 19.32
CA LEU A 258 -1.36 6.26 18.30
C LEU A 258 -1.25 4.74 18.55
N MET A 259 -1.15 4.31 19.81
CA MET A 259 -1.18 2.89 20.17
C MET A 259 -2.53 2.24 19.86
N CYS A 260 -3.64 2.88 20.22
CA CYS A 260 -4.98 2.41 19.88
C CYS A 260 -5.17 2.32 18.36
N LEU A 261 -4.74 3.35 17.63
CA LEU A 261 -4.80 3.38 16.17
C LEU A 261 -3.95 2.26 15.56
N THR A 262 -2.75 2.01 16.08
CA THR A 262 -1.87 0.93 15.61
C THR A 262 -2.51 -0.44 15.81
N LEU A 263 -3.08 -0.70 17.00
CA LEU A 263 -3.76 -1.97 17.27
C LEU A 263 -5.02 -2.16 16.41
N PHE A 264 -5.79 -1.09 16.21
CA PHE A 264 -6.96 -1.13 15.34
C PHE A 264 -6.56 -1.44 13.88
N GLN A 265 -5.55 -0.73 13.34
CA GLN A 265 -5.06 -0.95 11.99
C GLN A 265 -4.42 -2.32 11.81
N ALA A 266 -3.75 -2.86 12.83
CA ALA A 266 -3.23 -4.22 12.81
C ALA A 266 -4.36 -5.26 12.68
N GLY A 267 -5.48 -5.05 13.37
CA GLY A 267 -6.68 -5.89 13.24
C GLY A 267 -7.27 -5.83 11.83
N VAL A 268 -7.48 -4.63 11.29
CA VAL A 268 -7.99 -4.43 9.92
C VAL A 268 -7.07 -5.09 8.89
N ALA A 269 -5.77 -4.87 8.97
CA ALA A 269 -4.79 -5.46 8.06
C ALA A 269 -4.81 -6.99 8.12
N THR A 270 -4.94 -7.58 9.31
CA THR A 270 -5.03 -9.04 9.47
C THR A 270 -6.25 -9.61 8.76
N VAL A 271 -7.41 -8.97 8.91
CA VAL A 271 -8.65 -9.38 8.21
C VAL A 271 -8.44 -9.33 6.69
N VAL A 272 -7.87 -8.25 6.17
CA VAL A 272 -7.63 -8.07 4.73
C VAL A 272 -6.65 -9.11 4.16
N VAL A 273 -5.60 -9.47 4.91
CA VAL A 273 -4.54 -10.39 4.46
C VAL A 273 -4.99 -11.85 4.49
N VAL A 274 -5.85 -12.23 5.44
CA VAL A 274 -6.26 -13.63 5.66
C VAL A 274 -7.64 -13.93 5.07
N ALA A 275 -8.39 -12.92 4.60
CA ALA A 275 -9.77 -13.07 4.14
C ALA A 275 -9.98 -14.22 3.13
N ALA A 276 -9.25 -14.24 2.00
CA ALA A 276 -9.45 -15.29 1.00
C ALA A 276 -8.95 -16.65 1.47
N ILE A 277 -7.82 -16.69 2.17
CA ILE A 277 -7.28 -17.93 2.74
C ILE A 277 -8.28 -18.56 3.70
N TYR A 278 -8.89 -17.76 4.59
CA TYR A 278 -9.91 -18.24 5.52
C TYR A 278 -11.17 -18.72 4.80
N ALA A 279 -11.64 -17.96 3.81
CA ALA A 279 -12.81 -18.35 3.02
C ALA A 279 -12.58 -19.68 2.29
N GLN A 280 -11.39 -19.91 1.76
CA GLN A 280 -11.05 -21.16 1.06
C GLN A 280 -10.82 -22.32 2.03
N GLU A 281 -9.90 -22.17 2.99
CA GLU A 281 -9.43 -23.27 3.84
C GLU A 281 -10.41 -23.64 4.96
N VAL A 282 -11.16 -22.66 5.49
CA VAL A 282 -12.05 -22.88 6.64
C VAL A 282 -13.51 -22.93 6.23
N LEU A 283 -13.95 -22.02 5.36
CA LEU A 283 -15.35 -22.01 4.89
C LEU A 283 -15.58 -22.93 3.69
N GLY A 284 -14.52 -23.43 3.05
CA GLY A 284 -14.62 -24.33 1.91
C GLY A 284 -15.15 -23.67 0.65
N PHE A 285 -14.93 -22.36 0.48
CA PHE A 285 -15.42 -21.63 -0.69
C PHE A 285 -14.71 -22.12 -1.95
N ASP A 286 -15.49 -22.38 -3.00
CA ASP A 286 -14.95 -22.56 -4.34
C ASP A 286 -14.50 -21.21 -4.94
N SER A 287 -13.81 -21.27 -6.10
CA SER A 287 -13.32 -20.09 -6.80
C SER A 287 -14.42 -19.08 -7.12
N GLN A 288 -15.63 -19.55 -7.48
CA GLN A 288 -16.74 -18.68 -7.82
C GLN A 288 -17.29 -17.95 -6.60
N GLN A 289 -17.42 -18.64 -5.47
CA GLN A 289 -17.86 -18.07 -4.19
C GLN A 289 -16.85 -17.05 -3.66
N LEU A 290 -15.54 -17.34 -3.77
CA LEU A 290 -14.49 -16.38 -3.45
C LEU A 290 -14.62 -15.09 -4.28
N ILE A 291 -14.80 -15.23 -5.59
CA ILE A 291 -14.98 -14.09 -6.49
C ILE A 291 -16.18 -13.23 -6.07
N ILE A 292 -17.32 -13.85 -5.79
CA ILE A 292 -18.53 -13.14 -5.35
C ILE A 292 -18.27 -12.40 -4.03
N LEU A 293 -17.65 -13.09 -3.06
CA LEU A 293 -17.30 -12.49 -1.77
C LEU A 293 -16.44 -11.24 -1.95
N ILE A 294 -15.37 -11.34 -2.73
CA ILE A 294 -14.44 -10.23 -2.97
C ILE A 294 -15.14 -9.06 -3.67
N MET A 295 -16.01 -9.33 -4.65
CA MET A 295 -16.77 -8.29 -5.34
C MET A 295 -17.72 -7.56 -4.39
N VAL A 296 -18.46 -8.30 -3.55
CA VAL A 296 -19.40 -7.72 -2.56
C VAL A 296 -18.63 -6.87 -1.54
N VAL A 297 -17.51 -7.36 -1.01
CA VAL A 297 -16.68 -6.62 -0.07
C VAL A 297 -16.12 -5.34 -0.70
N ASN A 298 -15.59 -5.40 -1.93
CA ASN A 298 -15.07 -4.20 -2.60
C ASN A 298 -16.17 -3.18 -2.90
N LEU A 299 -17.35 -3.62 -3.37
CA LEU A 299 -18.45 -2.71 -3.69
C LEU A 299 -19.01 -2.02 -2.44
N THR A 300 -19.18 -2.78 -1.35
CA THR A 300 -19.64 -2.21 -0.07
C THR A 300 -18.59 -1.29 0.56
N ALA A 301 -17.30 -1.62 0.45
CA ALA A 301 -16.21 -0.75 0.90
C ALA A 301 -16.15 0.55 0.09
N ALA A 302 -16.31 0.48 -1.25
CA ALA A 302 -16.39 1.66 -2.11
C ALA A 302 -17.58 2.56 -1.75
N ALA A 303 -18.76 1.97 -1.53
CA ALA A 303 -19.95 2.71 -1.12
C ALA A 303 -19.76 3.37 0.25
N GLY A 304 -19.12 2.67 1.20
CA GLY A 304 -18.78 3.22 2.51
C GLY A 304 -17.80 4.38 2.43
N ALA A 305 -16.69 4.20 1.71
CA ALA A 305 -15.67 5.25 1.54
C ALA A 305 -16.23 6.51 0.87
N PHE A 306 -17.11 6.33 -0.13
CA PHE A 306 -17.81 7.43 -0.76
C PHE A 306 -18.77 8.11 0.22
N ALA A 307 -19.68 7.37 0.86
CA ALA A 307 -20.69 7.94 1.74
C ALA A 307 -20.08 8.72 2.92
N PHE A 308 -19.07 8.14 3.59
CA PHE A 308 -18.40 8.78 4.72
C PHE A 308 -17.36 9.85 4.29
N GLY A 309 -16.93 9.85 3.03
CA GLY A 309 -16.04 10.90 2.51
C GLY A 309 -16.74 12.23 2.26
N PHE A 310 -18.05 12.21 2.00
CA PHE A 310 -18.86 13.43 1.76
C PHE A 310 -19.64 13.92 3.00
N ALA A 311 -19.83 13.05 3.99
CA ALA A 311 -20.45 13.38 5.28
C ALA A 311 -19.52 14.22 6.15
#